data_AF-A0A852W7A2-F1
#
_entry.id   AF-A0A852W7A2-F1
#
_cell.length_a   1.000
_cell.length_b   1.000
_cell.length_c   1.000
_cell.angle_alpha   90.00
_cell.angle_beta   90.00
_cell.angle_gamma   90.00
#
_symmetry.space_group_name_H-M   'P 1'
#
loop_
_entity.id
_entity.type
_entity.pdbx_description
1 polymer ?
#
loop_
_entity_poly.entity_id
_entity_poly.type
_entity_poly.pdbx_seq_one_letter_code
_entity_poly.pdbx_strand_id
1 'polypeptide(L)'
;MLTCRQGWATVVRSDVNDTASDLDRPGAFRLNIGLPTARYRELFPTDPGIDPTTRDVLFPHPVHAAHRWVAVVQPDTTWPRVRELLDDAYDFAVRKHDNAIRRVHRMS
;
A
#
# COMPACT_ATOMS: atom_id res chain seq x y z
N MET A 1 6.35 -14.83 18.59
CA MET A 1 5.14 -15.09 17.78
C MET A 1 4.97 -13.93 16.80
N LEU A 2 5.48 -14.06 15.57
CA LEU A 2 5.35 -13.03 14.52
C LEU A 2 4.56 -13.66 13.37
N THR A 3 3.26 -13.85 13.59
CA THR A 3 2.31 -14.09 12.50
C THR A 3 2.38 -12.90 11.54
N CYS A 4 2.54 -13.18 10.26
CA CYS A 4 2.45 -12.20 9.18
C CYS A 4 1.00 -11.66 9.12
N ARG A 5 0.64 -10.76 10.04
CA ARG A 5 -0.74 -10.28 10.27
C ARG A 5 -1.00 -8.91 9.65
N GLN A 6 -0.19 -8.49 8.69
CA GLN A 6 -0.42 -7.25 7.95
C GLN A 6 -0.72 -7.66 6.51
N GLY A 7 -1.93 -7.35 6.02
CA GLY A 7 -2.28 -7.47 4.61
C GLY A 7 -1.32 -6.64 3.74
N TRP A 8 -1.23 -6.99 2.46
CA TRP A 8 -0.39 -6.31 1.49
C TRP A 8 -1.11 -5.18 0.73
N ALA A 9 -2.44 -5.14 0.85
CA ALA A 9 -3.27 -4.04 0.37
C ALA A 9 -4.48 -3.83 1.29
N THR A 10 -5.01 -2.60 1.33
CA THR A 10 -6.25 -2.24 2.03
C THR A 10 -7.06 -1.24 1.22
N VAL A 11 -8.39 -1.30 1.34
CA VAL A 11 -9.29 -0.27 0.81
C VAL A 11 -9.98 0.40 1.98
N VAL A 12 -9.91 1.73 2.05
CA VAL A 12 -10.59 2.57 3.04
C VAL A 12 -11.58 3.50 2.36
N ARG A 13 -12.73 3.75 3.00
CA ARG A 13 -13.85 4.53 2.44
C ARG A 13 -14.34 5.64 3.37
N SER A 14 -13.59 5.93 4.42
CA SER A 14 -13.93 6.97 5.40
C SER A 14 -12.67 7.47 6.09
N ASP A 15 -12.80 8.61 6.76
CA ASP A 15 -11.70 9.28 7.44
C ASP A 15 -11.43 8.76 8.86
N VAL A 16 -12.07 7.64 9.24
CA VAL A 16 -11.96 7.03 10.57
C VAL A 16 -10.50 6.67 10.92
N ASN A 17 -9.69 6.32 9.92
CA ASN A 17 -8.30 5.90 10.11
C ASN A 17 -7.32 7.08 9.99
N ASP A 18 -7.56 7.97 9.03
CA ASP A 18 -6.86 9.23 8.82
C ASP A 18 -7.70 10.14 7.92
N THR A 19 -7.56 11.45 8.07
CA THR A 19 -8.36 12.47 7.35
C THR A 19 -7.64 13.04 6.12
N ALA A 20 -6.45 12.54 5.78
CA ALA A 20 -5.57 13.21 4.82
C ALA A 20 -6.11 13.18 3.37
N SER A 21 -6.99 12.24 3.04
CA SER A 21 -7.53 12.05 1.69
C SER A 21 -8.98 12.51 1.52
N ASP A 22 -9.61 13.07 2.56
CA ASP A 22 -10.99 13.58 2.55
C ASP A 22 -12.00 12.52 2.06
N LEU A 23 -11.98 11.34 2.66
CA LEU A 23 -12.73 10.17 2.20
C LEU A 23 -14.20 10.15 2.62
N ASP A 24 -14.62 11.00 3.55
CA ASP A 24 -16.03 11.07 3.97
C ASP A 24 -16.98 11.69 2.92
N ARG A 25 -16.45 12.11 1.76
CA ARG A 25 -17.26 12.53 0.61
C ARG A 25 -17.88 11.34 -0.14
N PRO A 26 -19.08 11.49 -0.74
CA PRO A 26 -19.78 10.38 -1.40
C PRO A 26 -18.94 9.67 -2.47
N GLY A 27 -18.84 8.35 -2.35
CA GLY A 27 -18.19 7.47 -3.33
C GLY A 27 -16.65 7.48 -3.31
N ALA A 28 -16.02 8.25 -2.40
CA ALA A 28 -14.58 8.24 -2.27
C ALA A 28 -14.07 6.97 -1.60
N PHE A 29 -12.93 6.49 -2.08
CA PHE A 29 -12.16 5.44 -1.45
C PHE A 29 -10.69 5.60 -1.79
N ARG A 30 -9.83 5.11 -0.92
CA ARG A 30 -8.39 5.03 -1.14
C ARG A 30 -7.95 3.58 -1.09
N LEU A 31 -7.22 3.17 -2.11
CA LEU A 31 -6.49 1.91 -2.13
C LEU A 31 -5.07 2.17 -1.62
N ASN A 32 -4.65 1.39 -0.64
CA ASN A 32 -3.31 1.42 -0.09
C ASN A 32 -2.59 0.11 -0.38
N ILE A 33 -1.32 0.17 -0.77
CA ILE A 33 -0.53 -1.00 -1.18
C ILE A 33 0.83 -0.95 -0.48
N GLY A 34 1.19 -2.01 0.24
CA GLY A 34 2.50 -2.16 0.87
C GLY A 34 3.50 -2.78 -0.09
N LEU A 35 4.53 -2.03 -0.49
CA LEU A 35 5.48 -2.46 -1.52
C LEU A 35 6.83 -2.91 -0.95
N PRO A 36 7.58 -3.74 -1.70
CA PRO A 36 9.00 -3.93 -1.47
C PRO A 36 9.76 -2.60 -1.56
N THR A 37 10.86 -2.48 -0.80
CA THR A 37 11.67 -1.25 -0.76
C THR A 37 12.16 -0.79 -2.14
N ALA A 38 12.61 -1.71 -3.00
CA ALA A 38 13.07 -1.39 -4.34
C ALA A 38 11.95 -0.73 -5.16
N ARG A 39 10.78 -1.36 -5.19
CA ARG A 39 9.63 -0.90 -5.94
C ARG A 39 9.09 0.45 -5.47
N TYR A 40 9.06 0.66 -4.16
CA TYR A 40 8.68 1.96 -3.58
C TYR A 40 9.64 3.08 -4.01
N ARG A 41 10.95 2.82 -4.01
CA ARG A 41 11.98 3.81 -4.40
C ARG A 41 11.98 4.11 -5.90
N GLU A 42 11.59 3.15 -6.74
CA GLU A 42 11.38 3.40 -8.17
C GLU A 42 10.23 4.39 -8.42
N LEU A 43 9.13 4.25 -7.67
CA LEU A 43 7.98 5.16 -7.78
C LEU A 43 8.27 6.54 -7.20
N PHE A 44 8.93 6.59 -6.04
CA PHE A 44 9.17 7.80 -5.27
C PHE A 44 10.66 7.90 -4.88
N PRO A 45 11.54 8.25 -5.84
CA PRO A 45 12.96 8.46 -5.55
C PRO A 45 13.15 9.65 -4.59
N THR A 46 12.24 10.62 -4.66
CA THR A 46 12.08 11.74 -3.71
C THR A 46 10.61 11.86 -3.34
N ASP A 47 10.29 12.69 -2.35
CA ASP A 47 8.91 13.05 -2.05
C ASP A 47 8.30 13.82 -3.25
N PRO A 48 7.20 13.33 -3.87
CA PRO A 48 6.59 14.01 -4.99
C PRO A 48 5.74 15.23 -4.58
N GLY A 49 5.51 15.47 -3.28
CA GLY A 49 4.74 16.64 -2.82
C GLY A 49 3.28 16.66 -3.30
N ILE A 50 2.70 15.48 -3.55
CA ILE A 50 1.33 15.32 -4.05
C ILE A 50 0.33 15.51 -2.91
N ASP A 51 -0.69 16.32 -3.15
CA ASP A 51 -1.85 16.44 -2.26
C ASP A 51 -2.58 15.08 -2.15
N PRO A 52 -2.67 14.48 -0.94
CA PRO A 52 -3.31 13.17 -0.74
C PRO A 52 -4.81 13.12 -1.04
N THR A 53 -5.46 14.24 -1.34
CA THR A 53 -6.86 14.31 -1.82
C THR A 53 -6.96 14.11 -3.35
N THR A 54 -5.84 14.21 -4.07
CA THR A 54 -5.77 14.08 -5.53
C THR A 54 -6.25 12.71 -5.97
N ARG A 55 -7.24 12.70 -6.88
CA ARG A 55 -7.81 11.47 -7.45
C ARG A 55 -6.93 10.94 -8.57
N ASP A 56 -6.93 9.62 -8.71
CA ASP A 56 -6.30 8.90 -9.80
C ASP A 56 -4.81 9.24 -9.99
N VAL A 57 -4.11 9.47 -8.88
CA VAL A 57 -2.67 9.70 -8.83
C VAL A 57 -2.09 8.87 -7.70
N LEU A 58 -0.96 8.21 -7.96
CA LEU A 58 -0.20 7.47 -6.94
C LEU A 58 0.64 8.43 -6.11
N PHE A 59 0.58 8.29 -4.78
CA PHE A 59 1.37 9.07 -3.84
C PHE A 59 1.84 8.22 -2.65
N PRO A 60 2.91 8.63 -1.94
CA PRO A 60 3.27 8.04 -0.66
C PRO A 60 2.10 8.07 0.33
N HIS A 61 1.80 6.96 1.00
CA HIS A 61 0.69 6.95 1.95
C HIS A 61 0.89 8.03 3.04
N PRO A 62 -0.11 8.88 3.33
CA PRO A 62 0.06 10.08 4.17
C PRO A 62 0.57 9.77 5.58
N VAL A 63 0.10 8.68 6.19
CA VAL A 63 0.55 8.22 7.53
C VAL A 63 1.65 7.14 7.48
N HIS A 64 1.63 6.26 6.47
CA HIS A 64 2.44 5.04 6.42
C HIS A 64 3.49 5.01 5.29
N ALA A 65 3.82 6.16 4.68
CA ALA A 65 4.92 6.29 3.72
C ALA A 65 6.24 5.79 4.31
N ALA A 66 6.47 6.09 5.60
CA ALA A 66 7.61 5.60 6.36
C ALA A 66 7.64 4.07 6.49
N HIS A 67 6.58 3.34 6.09
CA HIS A 67 6.45 1.88 5.99
C HIS A 67 6.43 1.35 4.53
N ARG A 68 6.71 2.20 3.53
CA ARG A 68 6.67 1.90 2.09
C ARG A 68 5.27 1.54 1.58
N TRP A 69 4.27 2.21 2.15
CA TRP A 69 2.91 2.15 1.64
C TRP A 69 2.68 3.26 0.61
N VAL A 70 2.05 2.88 -0.49
CA VAL A 70 1.59 3.76 -1.56
C VAL A 70 0.08 3.85 -1.48
N ALA A 71 -0.47 4.99 -1.88
CA ALA A 71 -1.90 5.22 -1.91
C ALA A 71 -2.34 5.81 -3.26
N VAL A 72 -3.59 5.54 -3.62
CA VAL A 72 -4.30 6.18 -4.73
C VAL A 72 -5.77 6.32 -4.36
N VAL A 73 -6.34 7.49 -4.60
CA VAL A 73 -7.77 7.76 -4.38
C VAL A 73 -8.52 7.52 -5.69
N GLN A 74 -9.54 6.66 -5.65
CA GLN A 74 -10.40 6.35 -6.81
C GLN A 74 -9.61 6.10 -8.11
N PRO A 75 -8.76 5.04 -8.17
CA PRO A 75 -7.99 4.74 -9.36
C PRO A 75 -8.91 4.44 -10.55
N ASP A 76 -8.68 5.14 -11.65
CA ASP A 76 -9.37 4.98 -12.92
C ASP A 76 -8.33 4.74 -14.03
N THR A 77 -7.71 5.80 -14.55
CA THR A 77 -6.67 5.69 -15.57
C THR A 77 -5.38 5.06 -15.03
N THR A 78 -5.11 5.21 -13.72
CA THR A 78 -3.98 4.55 -13.06
C THR A 78 -4.21 3.07 -12.78
N TRP A 79 -5.41 2.54 -12.99
CA TRP A 79 -5.75 1.15 -12.64
C TRP A 79 -4.82 0.08 -13.23
N PRO A 80 -4.40 0.15 -14.52
CA PRO A 80 -3.44 -0.83 -15.05
C PRO A 80 -2.14 -0.89 -14.25
N ARG A 81 -1.60 0.27 -13.88
CA ARG A 81 -0.39 0.37 -13.05
C ARG A 81 -0.63 -0.10 -11.63
N VAL A 82 -1.78 0.25 -11.05
CA VAL A 82 -2.19 -0.22 -9.72
C VAL A 82 -2.24 -1.74 -9.66
N ARG A 83 -2.74 -2.41 -10.69
CA ARG A 83 -2.74 -3.89 -10.75
C ARG A 83 -1.34 -4.48 -10.72
N GLU A 84 -0.40 -3.93 -11.49
CA GLU A 84 1.01 -4.37 -11.44
C GLU A 84 1.59 -4.24 -10.03
N LEU A 85 1.26 -3.15 -9.32
CA LEU A 85 1.71 -2.94 -7.93
C LEU A 85 1.06 -3.91 -6.93
N LEU A 86 -0.21 -4.28 -7.17
CA LEU A 86 -0.89 -5.30 -6.38
C LEU A 86 -0.23 -6.67 -6.56
N ASP A 87 0.14 -7.03 -7.80
CA ASP A 87 0.86 -8.28 -8.09
C ASP A 87 2.23 -8.29 -7.39
N ASP A 88 3.01 -7.21 -7.52
CA ASP A 88 4.31 -7.04 -6.83
C ASP A 88 4.18 -7.20 -5.30
N ALA A 89 3.14 -6.60 -4.72
CA ALA A 89 2.86 -6.63 -3.29
C ALA A 89 2.43 -8.03 -2.82
N TYR A 90 1.58 -8.70 -3.59
CA TYR A 90 1.14 -10.06 -3.32
C TYR A 90 2.32 -11.04 -3.35
N ASP A 91 3.13 -11.02 -4.39
CA ASP A 91 4.30 -11.89 -4.53
C ASP A 91 5.30 -11.69 -3.39
N PHE A 92 5.47 -10.45 -2.95
CA PHE A 92 6.30 -10.15 -1.78
C PHE A 92 5.70 -10.70 -0.48
N ALA A 93 4.39 -10.58 -0.29
CA ALA A 93 3.70 -11.10 0.88
C ALA A 93 3.78 -12.63 0.97
N VAL A 94 3.59 -13.34 -0.15
CA VAL A 94 3.74 -14.80 -0.24
C VAL A 94 5.15 -15.22 0.17
N ARG A 95 6.19 -14.62 -0.44
CA ARG A 95 7.59 -14.90 -0.09
C ARG A 95 7.89 -14.67 1.39
N LYS A 96 7.37 -13.57 1.95
CA LYS A 96 7.54 -13.25 3.37
C LYS A 96 6.85 -14.27 4.28
N HIS A 97 5.66 -14.71 3.91
CA HIS A 97 4.91 -15.73 4.64
C HIS A 97 5.64 -17.08 4.65
N ASP A 98 6.11 -17.54 3.48
CA ASP A 98 6.85 -18.80 3.36
C ASP A 98 8.14 -18.78 4.18
N ASN A 99 8.88 -17.68 4.13
CA ASN A 99 10.10 -17.51 4.91
C ASN A 99 9.82 -17.51 6.42
N ALA A 100 8.71 -16.92 6.86
CA ALA A 100 8.30 -16.96 8.26
C ALA A 100 7.99 -18.38 8.73
N ILE A 101 7.24 -19.16 7.92
CA ILE A 101 6.94 -20.57 8.20
C ILE A 101 8.24 -21.39 8.32
N ARG A 102 9.16 -21.25 7.36
CA ARG A 102 10.45 -21.96 7.37
C ARG A 102 11.28 -21.66 8.61
N ARG A 103 11.28 -20.40 9.07
CA ARG A 103 12.01 -19.99 10.28
C ARG A 103 11.43 -20.62 11.54
N VAL A 104 10.10 -20.71 11.63
CA VAL A 104 9.43 -21.39 12.75
C VAL A 104 9.81 -22.87 12.79
N HIS A 105 9.78 -23.55 11.64
CA HIS A 105 10.12 -24.97 11.55
C HIS A 105 11.60 -25.25 11.89
N ARG A 106 12.55 -24.38 11.50
CA ARG A 106 13.99 -24.53 11.84
C ARG A 106 14.30 -24.35 13.33
N MET A 107 13.42 -23.68 14.08
CA MET A 107 13.60 -23.39 15.51
C MET A 107 12.89 -24.39 16.43
N SER A 108 12.20 -25.39 15.86
CA SER A 108 11.57 -26.52 16.56
C SER A 108 12.43 -27.76 16.39
#